data_AF-A0A9E5E4K2-F1
#
_entry.id   AF-A0A9E5E4K2-F1
#
_cell.length_a   1.000
_cell.length_b   1.000
_cell.length_c   1.000
_cell.angle_alpha   90.00
_cell.angle_beta   90.00
_cell.angle_gamma   90.00
#
_symmetry.space_group_name_H-M   'P 1'
#
loop_
_entity.id
_entity.type
_entity.pdbx_description
1 polymer ?
#
loop_
_entity_poly.entity_id
_entity_poly.type
_entity_poly.pdbx_seq_one_letter_code
_entity_poly.pdbx_strand_id
1 'polypeptide(L)'
;MSDLSHEHLRSTFAAQSLFEDKTWQLSPEAWPLSTEQVAQLEAIGVACLKFHQALENLYLRSAAGKNLLRNKPLLAPWVADYLDRGKPAHLIAHARDPKNRGTFPTVLRPDLLLTDEGFVMTELDSVPGGIGLTAFLNRLYTAGDPAAPILGAGDAMIKNFHASLAALRPGERNPLIVLVVSDEAATYRPEMHWLAYQLQLLGHRVFCLKPEDIFPLENALFFSADGNPEKIDVIYRFFELFDLANIRTEKFIFESWAAGEVALAPPMRPFQEE
;
A
#
# COMPACT_ATOMS: atom_id res chain seq x y z
N MET A 1 -26.68 -14.64 -17.02
CA MET A 1 -25.51 -14.12 -17.74
C MET A 1 -25.82 -12.66 -18.02
N SER A 2 -25.31 -11.75 -17.20
CA SER A 2 -25.25 -10.35 -17.60
C SER A 2 -24.02 -10.18 -18.46
N ASP A 3 -24.20 -9.95 -19.75
CA ASP A 3 -23.08 -9.57 -20.61
C ASP A 3 -22.94 -8.05 -20.50
N LEU A 4 -21.94 -7.57 -19.74
CA LEU A 4 -21.51 -6.19 -19.90
C LEU A 4 -21.09 -6.02 -21.36
N SER A 5 -21.81 -5.21 -22.12
CA SER A 5 -21.52 -5.07 -23.54
C SER A 5 -20.12 -4.49 -23.73
N HIS A 6 -19.43 -4.93 -24.77
CA HIS A 6 -18.11 -4.39 -25.11
C HIS A 6 -18.14 -2.86 -25.28
N GLU A 7 -19.22 -2.30 -25.82
CA GLU A 7 -19.41 -0.85 -25.94
C GLU A 7 -19.52 -0.19 -24.57
N HIS A 8 -20.30 -0.77 -23.65
CA HIS A 8 -20.41 -0.27 -22.27
C HIS A 8 -19.03 -0.28 -21.59
N LEU A 9 -18.32 -1.40 -21.62
CA LEU A 9 -16.97 -1.53 -21.06
C LEU A 9 -16.01 -0.49 -21.62
N ARG A 10 -15.98 -0.33 -22.95
CA ARG A 10 -15.13 0.69 -23.60
C ARG A 10 -15.50 2.11 -23.15
N SER A 11 -16.78 2.42 -23.05
CA SER A 11 -17.24 3.75 -22.62
C SER A 11 -16.88 4.05 -21.15
N THR A 12 -17.05 3.07 -20.25
CA THR A 12 -16.75 3.22 -18.83
C THR A 12 -15.25 3.42 -18.59
N PHE A 13 -14.39 2.64 -19.24
CA PHE A 13 -12.94 2.80 -19.14
C PHE A 13 -12.41 4.06 -19.83
N ALA A 14 -13.09 4.55 -20.88
CA ALA A 14 -12.76 5.83 -21.50
C ALA A 14 -13.16 7.03 -20.60
N ALA A 15 -14.25 6.89 -19.85
CA ALA A 15 -14.74 7.94 -18.95
C ALA A 15 -13.96 8.03 -17.63
N GLN A 16 -13.36 6.92 -17.18
CA GLN A 16 -12.59 6.85 -15.94
C GLN A 16 -11.22 6.22 -16.20
N SER A 17 -10.22 7.07 -16.50
CA SER A 17 -8.84 6.62 -16.54
C SER A 17 -8.33 6.37 -15.11
N LEU A 18 -7.98 5.12 -14.81
CA LEU A 18 -7.33 4.74 -13.54
C LEU A 18 -5.81 4.58 -13.69
N PHE A 19 -5.32 4.48 -14.93
CA PHE A 19 -3.89 4.42 -15.22
C PHE A 19 -3.59 5.25 -16.45
N GLU A 20 -2.58 6.09 -16.34
CA GLU A 20 -2.04 6.81 -17.49
C GLU A 20 -1.38 5.81 -18.45
N ASP A 21 -1.55 6.02 -19.75
CA ASP A 21 -0.90 5.30 -20.85
C ASP A 21 -1.09 3.77 -20.92
N LYS A 22 -2.10 3.20 -20.25
CA LYS A 22 -2.43 1.78 -20.37
C LYS A 22 -3.66 1.51 -21.24
N THR A 23 -3.53 0.56 -22.16
CA THR A 23 -4.65 -0.01 -22.93
C THR A 23 -5.08 -1.34 -22.33
N TRP A 24 -6.39 -1.52 -22.10
CA TRP A 24 -6.94 -2.69 -21.43
C TRP A 24 -7.54 -3.69 -22.42
N GLN A 25 -7.26 -4.97 -22.22
CA GLN A 25 -8.08 -6.07 -22.75
C GLN A 25 -9.16 -6.37 -21.72
N LEU A 26 -10.42 -6.19 -22.09
CA LEU A 26 -11.55 -6.26 -21.17
C LEU A 26 -12.36 -7.53 -21.40
N SER A 27 -12.84 -8.12 -20.31
CA SER A 27 -13.76 -9.26 -20.33
C SER A 27 -15.19 -8.78 -20.02
N PRO A 28 -16.23 -9.29 -20.70
CA PRO A 28 -17.62 -9.05 -20.32
C PRO A 28 -17.99 -9.71 -18.99
N GLU A 29 -17.21 -10.70 -18.56
CA GLU A 29 -17.45 -11.51 -17.37
C GLU A 29 -16.30 -11.37 -16.36
N ALA A 30 -16.66 -11.38 -15.08
CA ALA A 30 -15.67 -11.48 -14.00
C ALA A 30 -14.99 -12.85 -14.01
N TRP A 31 -13.73 -12.90 -13.60
CA TRP A 31 -12.99 -14.16 -13.50
C TRP A 31 -13.58 -15.05 -12.40
N PRO A 32 -14.09 -16.26 -12.71
CA PRO A 32 -14.70 -17.14 -11.73
C PRO A 32 -13.63 -17.79 -10.84
N LEU A 33 -13.89 -17.82 -9.53
CA LEU A 33 -13.06 -18.52 -8.55
C LEU A 33 -13.88 -19.58 -7.83
N SER A 34 -13.31 -20.77 -7.65
CA SER A 34 -13.92 -21.80 -6.81
C SER A 34 -13.78 -21.43 -5.33
N THR A 35 -14.65 -22.00 -4.47
CA THR A 35 -14.54 -21.80 -3.01
C THR A 35 -13.18 -22.23 -2.46
N GLU A 36 -12.57 -23.26 -3.05
CA GLU A 36 -11.23 -23.71 -2.69
C GLU A 36 -10.15 -22.68 -3.06
N GLN A 37 -10.24 -22.09 -4.25
CA GLN A 37 -9.34 -21.01 -4.66
C GLN A 37 -9.46 -19.78 -3.76
N VAL A 38 -10.69 -19.43 -3.35
CA VAL A 38 -10.91 -18.33 -2.39
C VAL A 38 -10.25 -18.62 -1.04
N ALA A 39 -10.44 -19.82 -0.50
CA ALA A 39 -9.78 -20.23 0.74
C ALA A 39 -8.24 -20.23 0.62
N GLN A 40 -7.71 -20.61 -0.53
CA GLN A 40 -6.27 -20.54 -0.81
C GLN A 40 -5.76 -19.09 -0.83
N LEU A 41 -6.49 -18.16 -1.47
CA LEU A 41 -6.15 -16.73 -1.49
C LEU A 41 -6.14 -16.12 -0.09
N GLU A 42 -7.13 -16.46 0.76
CA GLU A 42 -7.17 -16.03 2.16
C GLU A 42 -5.95 -16.55 2.95
N ALA A 43 -5.60 -17.83 2.75
CA ALA A 43 -4.43 -18.43 3.38
C ALA A 43 -3.11 -17.79 2.92
N ILE A 44 -2.99 -17.45 1.64
CA ILE A 44 -1.85 -16.71 1.07
C ILE A 44 -1.73 -15.34 1.74
N GLY A 45 -2.83 -14.59 1.86
CA GLY A 45 -2.80 -13.28 2.54
C GLY A 45 -2.28 -13.36 3.97
N VAL A 46 -2.70 -14.37 4.74
CA VAL A 46 -2.17 -14.63 6.09
C VAL A 46 -0.67 -15.00 6.05
N ALA A 47 -0.24 -15.78 5.06
CA ALA A 47 1.15 -16.16 4.89
C ALA A 47 2.05 -14.96 4.55
N CYS A 48 1.60 -14.03 3.70
CA CYS A 48 2.32 -12.79 3.37
C CYS A 48 2.60 -11.93 4.62
N LEU A 49 1.60 -11.76 5.49
CA LEU A 49 1.82 -11.03 6.75
C LEU A 49 2.82 -11.76 7.66
N LYS A 50 2.70 -13.08 7.80
CA LYS A 50 3.64 -13.88 8.59
C LYS A 50 5.07 -13.82 8.03
N PHE A 51 5.21 -13.73 6.71
CA PHE A 51 6.50 -13.55 6.05
C PHE A 51 7.16 -12.24 6.50
N HIS A 52 6.48 -11.09 6.44
CA HIS A 52 7.04 -9.82 6.91
C HIS A 52 7.37 -9.82 8.41
N GLN A 53 6.55 -10.49 9.24
CA GLN A 53 6.83 -10.65 10.67
C GLN A 53 8.10 -11.49 10.92
N ALA A 54 8.28 -12.58 10.16
CA ALA A 54 9.47 -13.42 10.22
C ALA A 54 10.71 -12.66 9.71
N LEU A 55 10.55 -11.89 8.63
CA LEU A 55 11.59 -11.06 8.03
C LEU A 55 12.09 -9.98 8.99
N GLU A 56 11.18 -9.25 9.67
CA GLU A 56 11.57 -8.30 10.73
C GLU A 56 12.37 -8.99 11.83
N ASN A 57 11.91 -10.16 12.31
CA ASN A 57 12.58 -10.88 13.37
C ASN A 57 14.00 -11.28 12.95
N LEU A 58 14.13 -11.83 11.74
CA LEU A 58 15.40 -12.26 11.16
C LEU A 58 16.35 -11.06 10.99
N TYR A 59 15.88 -9.98 10.38
CA TYR A 59 16.66 -8.76 10.15
C TYR A 59 17.13 -8.11 11.46
N LEU A 60 16.23 -7.86 12.40
CA LEU A 60 16.57 -7.18 13.66
C LEU A 60 17.47 -8.04 14.55
N ARG A 61 17.30 -9.37 14.55
CA ARG A 61 18.22 -10.27 15.28
C ARG A 61 19.58 -10.32 14.62
N SER A 62 19.63 -10.40 13.29
CA SER A 62 20.89 -10.33 12.53
C SER A 62 21.66 -9.06 12.86
N ALA A 63 21.01 -7.89 12.72
CA ALA A 63 21.61 -6.58 12.98
C ALA A 63 22.09 -6.41 14.43
N ALA A 64 21.39 -7.01 15.40
CA ALA A 64 21.75 -6.97 16.81
C ALA A 64 22.73 -8.07 17.25
N GLY A 65 23.22 -8.92 16.32
CA GLY A 65 24.08 -10.06 16.65
C GLY A 65 23.42 -11.09 17.58
N LYS A 66 22.08 -11.20 17.55
CA LYS A 66 21.30 -12.06 18.44
C LYS A 66 21.10 -13.45 17.84
N ASN A 67 21.15 -14.46 18.70
CA ASN A 67 20.86 -15.83 18.34
C ASN A 67 19.45 -15.97 17.73
N LEU A 68 19.28 -16.68 16.62
CA LEU A 68 17.98 -16.85 15.95
C LEU A 68 17.15 -17.97 16.59
N LEU A 69 17.78 -19.09 16.93
CA LEU A 69 17.10 -20.24 17.52
C LEU A 69 17.03 -20.10 19.04
N ARG A 70 16.02 -20.73 19.66
CA ARG A 70 15.84 -20.69 21.12
C ARG A 70 16.88 -21.54 21.87
N ASN A 71 17.16 -22.74 21.34
CA ASN A 71 17.89 -23.78 22.07
C ASN A 71 19.23 -24.17 21.43
N LYS A 72 19.62 -23.52 20.33
CA LYS A 72 20.87 -23.80 19.61
C LYS A 72 21.49 -22.49 19.11
N PRO A 73 22.82 -22.36 19.05
CA PRO A 73 23.45 -21.23 18.38
C PRO A 73 23.20 -21.25 16.87
N LEU A 74 22.63 -20.17 16.36
CA LEU A 74 22.51 -19.81 14.96
C LEU A 74 22.50 -18.29 14.86
N LEU A 75 23.60 -17.74 14.35
CA LEU A 75 23.71 -16.33 13.98
C LEU A 75 23.67 -16.24 12.46
N ALA A 76 23.12 -15.16 11.93
CA ALA A 76 23.07 -14.91 10.49
C ALA A 76 23.41 -13.46 10.16
N PRO A 77 24.58 -12.93 10.58
CA PRO A 77 24.94 -11.52 10.38
C PRO A 77 24.87 -11.08 8.90
N TRP A 78 25.12 -12.03 8.00
CA TRP A 78 25.04 -11.82 6.54
C TRP A 78 23.67 -11.31 6.07
N VAL A 79 22.58 -11.57 6.80
CA VAL A 79 21.24 -11.09 6.44
C VAL A 79 21.20 -9.57 6.49
N ALA A 80 21.62 -8.99 7.62
CA ALA A 80 21.68 -7.55 7.75
C ALA A 80 22.71 -6.94 6.80
N ASP A 81 23.89 -7.59 6.64
CA ASP A 81 24.93 -7.13 5.71
C ASP A 81 24.44 -7.12 4.25
N TYR A 82 23.56 -8.05 3.87
CA TYR A 82 22.98 -8.12 2.54
C TYR A 82 21.90 -7.05 2.35
N LEU A 83 20.92 -6.99 3.26
CA LEU A 83 19.76 -6.09 3.14
C LEU A 83 20.11 -4.61 3.34
N ASP A 84 21.18 -4.30 4.07
CA ASP A 84 21.66 -2.93 4.22
C ASP A 84 22.55 -2.47 3.05
N ARG A 85 22.95 -3.38 2.15
CA ARG A 85 23.97 -3.08 1.15
C ARG A 85 23.51 -1.96 0.21
N GLY A 86 24.31 -0.90 0.13
CA GLY A 86 24.02 0.26 -0.72
C GLY A 86 22.96 1.21 -0.16
N LYS A 87 22.37 0.93 1.01
CA LYS A 87 21.35 1.78 1.62
C LYS A 87 22.01 2.93 2.42
N PRO A 88 21.43 4.15 2.42
CA PRO A 88 21.93 5.26 3.22
C PRO A 88 21.91 4.95 4.73
N ALA A 89 22.94 5.41 5.47
CA ALA A 89 23.07 5.13 6.90
C ALA A 89 21.89 5.66 7.74
N HIS A 90 21.34 6.82 7.38
CA HIS A 90 20.18 7.39 8.08
C HIS A 90 18.92 6.54 7.89
N LEU A 91 18.73 5.95 6.70
CA LEU A 91 17.60 5.06 6.41
C LEU A 91 17.71 3.74 7.16
N ILE A 92 18.92 3.16 7.23
CA ILE A 92 19.20 1.97 8.04
C ILE A 92 18.92 2.25 9.52
N ALA A 93 19.37 3.41 10.03
CA ALA A 93 19.13 3.81 11.41
C ALA A 93 17.63 3.97 11.70
N HIS A 94 16.89 4.63 10.81
CA HIS A 94 15.44 4.77 10.92
C HIS A 94 14.74 3.41 10.91
N ALA A 95 15.09 2.51 10.00
CA ALA A 95 14.45 1.19 9.88
C ALA A 95 14.59 0.31 11.13
N ARG A 96 15.65 0.55 11.91
CA ARG A 96 15.99 -0.12 13.17
C ARG A 96 15.49 0.59 14.42
N ASP A 97 14.95 1.80 14.28
CA ASP A 97 14.42 2.56 15.41
C ASP A 97 13.34 1.73 16.15
N PRO A 98 13.38 1.65 17.49
CA PRO A 98 12.41 0.89 18.27
C PRO A 98 10.94 1.26 17.98
N LYS A 99 10.65 2.51 17.58
CA LYS A 99 9.30 2.96 17.20
C LYS A 99 8.76 2.29 15.95
N ASN A 100 9.64 1.77 15.07
CA ASN A 100 9.28 1.02 13.87
C ASN A 100 9.06 -0.47 14.15
N ARG A 101 9.30 -0.96 15.37
CA ARG A 101 9.15 -2.39 15.66
C ARG A 101 7.68 -2.81 15.56
N GLY A 102 7.42 -3.87 14.81
CA GLY A 102 6.08 -4.41 14.58
C GLY A 102 5.24 -3.56 13.62
N THR A 103 5.83 -2.57 12.93
CA THR A 103 5.17 -1.87 11.84
C THR A 103 5.39 -2.62 10.53
N PHE A 104 4.31 -2.79 9.78
CA PHE A 104 4.26 -3.53 8.52
C PHE A 104 3.43 -2.75 7.50
N PRO A 105 3.63 -3.00 6.19
CA PRO A 105 2.72 -2.50 5.17
C PRO A 105 1.26 -2.84 5.51
N THR A 106 0.37 -1.85 5.38
CA THR A 106 -1.07 -2.05 5.64
C THR A 106 -1.80 -2.72 4.47
N VAL A 107 -1.18 -2.67 3.29
CA VAL A 107 -1.63 -3.33 2.06
C VAL A 107 -0.45 -4.09 1.49
N LEU A 108 -0.69 -5.34 1.10
CA LEU A 108 0.27 -6.20 0.43
C LEU A 108 -0.38 -6.73 -0.84
N ARG A 109 0.38 -6.78 -1.93
CA ARG A 109 -0.07 -7.39 -3.19
C ARG A 109 0.85 -8.55 -3.55
N PRO A 110 0.45 -9.79 -3.27
CA PRO A 110 1.13 -10.95 -3.84
C PRO A 110 0.73 -11.09 -5.31
N ASP A 111 1.71 -11.14 -6.19
CA ASP A 111 1.46 -11.46 -7.60
C ASP A 111 1.47 -12.99 -7.77
N LEU A 112 0.36 -13.51 -8.29
CA LEU A 112 0.07 -14.94 -8.32
C LEU A 112 -0.12 -15.43 -9.75
N LEU A 113 0.50 -16.57 -10.06
CA LEU A 113 0.22 -17.36 -11.25
C LEU A 113 -0.61 -18.59 -10.86
N LEU A 114 -1.70 -18.84 -11.59
CA LEU A 114 -2.49 -20.05 -11.42
C LEU A 114 -1.91 -21.16 -12.29
N THR A 115 -1.56 -22.28 -11.66
CA THR A 115 -1.08 -23.51 -12.31
C THR A 115 -2.09 -24.65 -12.12
N ASP A 116 -1.82 -25.80 -12.71
CA ASP A 116 -2.57 -27.04 -12.47
C ASP A 116 -2.44 -27.55 -11.02
N GLU A 117 -1.39 -27.16 -10.30
CA GLU A 117 -1.17 -27.48 -8.88
C GLU A 117 -1.67 -26.38 -7.92
N GLY A 118 -2.21 -25.26 -8.46
CA GLY A 118 -2.74 -24.14 -7.68
C GLY A 118 -1.94 -22.84 -7.84
N PHE A 119 -2.14 -21.88 -6.93
CA PHE A 119 -1.47 -20.59 -6.99
C PHE A 119 0.02 -20.68 -6.61
N VAL A 120 0.86 -20.07 -7.45
CA VAL A 120 2.29 -19.86 -7.22
C VAL A 120 2.55 -18.36 -7.12
N MET A 121 3.23 -17.93 -6.05
CA MET A 121 3.60 -16.53 -5.86
C MET A 121 4.91 -16.20 -6.56
N THR A 122 4.92 -15.15 -7.36
CA THR A 122 6.09 -14.69 -8.12
C THR A 122 6.75 -13.46 -7.49
N GLU A 123 5.95 -12.61 -6.86
CA GLU A 123 6.39 -11.35 -6.24
C GLU A 123 5.49 -11.03 -5.05
N LEU A 124 6.02 -10.27 -4.08
CA LEU A 124 5.26 -9.70 -2.98
C LEU A 124 5.56 -8.20 -2.90
N ASP A 125 4.63 -7.40 -3.42
CA ASP A 125 4.74 -5.94 -3.44
C ASP A 125 4.21 -5.35 -2.11
N SER A 126 5.02 -4.49 -1.51
CA SER A 126 4.75 -3.82 -0.24
C SER A 126 4.36 -2.36 -0.37
N VAL A 127 4.48 -1.77 -1.56
CA VAL A 127 4.02 -0.43 -1.93
C VAL A 127 3.01 -0.51 -3.10
N PRO A 128 1.95 -1.34 -3.01
CA PRO A 128 1.22 -1.75 -4.20
C PRO A 128 0.18 -0.74 -4.66
N GLY A 129 0.11 -0.53 -5.98
CA GLY A 129 -1.08 0.04 -6.64
C GLY A 129 -2.17 -1.02 -6.86
N GLY A 130 -3.26 -0.65 -7.52
CA GLY A 130 -4.34 -1.57 -7.91
C GLY A 130 -5.53 -1.65 -6.94
N ILE A 131 -5.50 -0.96 -5.80
CA ILE A 131 -6.63 -0.88 -4.86
C ILE A 131 -7.85 -0.23 -5.52
N GLY A 132 -7.66 0.93 -6.13
CA GLY A 132 -8.70 1.70 -6.80
C GLY A 132 -9.19 0.99 -8.06
N LEU A 133 -8.29 0.37 -8.82
CA LEU A 133 -8.64 -0.46 -9.97
C LEU A 133 -9.55 -1.62 -9.59
N THR A 134 -9.14 -2.38 -8.57
CA THR A 134 -9.90 -3.54 -8.11
C THR A 134 -11.27 -3.10 -7.64
N ALA A 135 -11.35 -2.02 -6.85
CA ALA A 135 -12.62 -1.46 -6.40
C ALA A 135 -13.53 -1.00 -7.56
N PHE A 136 -12.96 -0.37 -8.59
CA PHE A 136 -13.71 0.03 -9.78
C PHE A 136 -14.26 -1.19 -10.54
N LEU A 137 -13.42 -2.21 -10.73
CA LEU A 137 -13.84 -3.48 -11.35
C LEU A 137 -14.92 -4.18 -10.53
N ASN A 138 -14.80 -4.19 -9.19
CA ASN A 138 -15.82 -4.73 -8.31
C ASN A 138 -17.18 -4.07 -8.55
N ARG A 139 -17.23 -2.74 -8.57
CA ARG A 139 -18.48 -2.00 -8.85
C ARG A 139 -19.03 -2.31 -10.24
N LEU A 140 -18.16 -2.32 -11.25
CA LEU A 140 -18.54 -2.55 -12.64
C LEU A 140 -19.18 -3.92 -12.83
N TYR A 141 -18.53 -4.99 -12.36
CA TYR A 141 -19.05 -6.35 -12.50
C TYR A 141 -20.28 -6.60 -11.61
N THR A 142 -20.34 -6.02 -10.40
CA THR A 142 -21.56 -6.07 -9.57
C THR A 142 -22.75 -5.36 -10.22
N ALA A 143 -22.52 -4.25 -10.93
CA ALA A 143 -23.60 -3.54 -11.64
C ALA A 143 -24.13 -4.35 -12.84
N GLY A 144 -23.26 -5.13 -13.48
CA GLY A 144 -23.66 -6.08 -14.53
C GLY A 144 -24.61 -7.16 -13.99
N ASP A 145 -24.20 -7.84 -12.92
CA ASP A 145 -24.99 -8.89 -12.28
C ASP A 145 -25.07 -8.66 -10.76
N PRO A 146 -26.13 -7.99 -10.26
CA PRO A 146 -26.28 -7.73 -8.83
C PRO A 146 -26.44 -8.99 -7.97
N ALA A 147 -26.77 -10.15 -8.58
CA ALA A 147 -26.87 -11.42 -7.87
C ALA A 147 -25.53 -12.18 -7.83
N ALA A 148 -24.54 -11.77 -8.62
CA ALA A 148 -23.24 -12.43 -8.66
C ALA A 148 -22.44 -12.15 -7.37
N PRO A 149 -21.82 -13.17 -6.75
CA PRO A 149 -21.04 -13.03 -5.52
C PRO A 149 -19.62 -12.48 -5.82
N ILE A 150 -19.54 -11.22 -6.24
CA ILE A 150 -18.26 -10.55 -6.52
C ILE A 150 -17.47 -10.34 -5.21
N LEU A 151 -16.28 -10.93 -5.12
CA LEU A 151 -15.38 -10.75 -3.98
C LEU A 151 -14.96 -9.29 -3.86
N GLY A 152 -15.16 -8.67 -2.69
CA GLY A 152 -14.84 -7.25 -2.50
C GLY A 152 -15.96 -6.28 -2.90
N ALA A 153 -17.14 -6.79 -3.25
CA ALA A 153 -18.33 -5.98 -3.50
C ALA A 153 -18.72 -5.06 -2.32
N GLY A 154 -19.56 -4.06 -2.60
CA GLY A 154 -20.01 -3.11 -1.57
C GLY A 154 -18.92 -2.17 -1.06
N ASP A 155 -17.94 -1.86 -1.91
CA ASP A 155 -16.79 -1.00 -1.63
C ASP A 155 -15.86 -1.53 -0.53
N ALA A 156 -15.79 -2.85 -0.35
CA ALA A 156 -14.93 -3.45 0.66
C ALA A 156 -13.46 -3.05 0.47
N MET A 157 -12.97 -2.99 -0.78
CA MET A 157 -11.60 -2.54 -1.08
C MET A 157 -11.33 -1.11 -0.59
N ILE A 158 -12.23 -0.17 -0.89
CA ILE A 158 -12.11 1.25 -0.51
C ILE A 158 -12.20 1.39 1.02
N LYS A 159 -13.20 0.76 1.63
CA LYS A 159 -13.46 0.86 3.08
C LYS A 159 -12.34 0.23 3.90
N ASN A 160 -11.86 -0.94 3.52
CA ASN A 160 -10.80 -1.64 4.23
C ASN A 160 -9.44 -0.94 4.05
N PHE A 161 -9.17 -0.38 2.86
CA PHE A 161 -8.00 0.45 2.65
C PHE A 161 -7.96 1.63 3.63
N HIS A 162 -9.03 2.43 3.68
CA HIS A 162 -9.13 3.54 4.61
C HIS A 162 -9.06 3.08 6.08
N ALA A 163 -9.78 2.02 6.46
CA ALA A 163 -9.77 1.50 7.81
C ALA A 163 -8.35 1.09 8.24
N SER A 164 -7.56 0.50 7.34
CA SER A 164 -6.17 0.11 7.62
C SER A 164 -5.27 1.32 7.91
N LEU A 165 -5.47 2.43 7.20
CA LEU A 165 -4.70 3.66 7.37
C LEU A 165 -5.15 4.44 8.61
N ALA A 166 -6.47 4.58 8.82
CA ALA A 166 -7.02 5.25 9.99
C ALA A 166 -6.63 4.54 11.29
N ALA A 167 -6.48 3.22 11.28
CA ALA A 167 -6.03 2.43 12.44
C ALA A 167 -4.61 2.80 12.92
N LEU A 168 -3.80 3.48 12.10
CA LEU A 168 -2.49 4.00 12.52
C LEU A 168 -2.61 5.21 13.46
N ARG A 169 -3.79 5.83 13.54
CA ARG A 169 -4.12 6.97 14.41
C ARG A 169 -5.41 6.69 15.19
N PRO A 170 -5.43 5.69 16.10
CA PRO A 170 -6.66 5.29 16.80
C PRO A 170 -7.23 6.37 17.74
N GLY A 171 -6.44 7.39 18.09
CA GLY A 171 -6.91 8.55 18.86
C GLY A 171 -7.64 9.60 18.02
N GLU A 172 -7.51 9.55 16.70
CA GLU A 172 -8.13 10.50 15.78
C GLU A 172 -9.36 9.89 15.11
N ARG A 173 -10.52 10.54 15.26
CA ARG A 173 -11.80 10.01 14.75
C ARG A 173 -11.87 10.02 13.21
N ASN A 174 -11.29 11.04 12.59
CA ASN A 174 -11.27 11.21 11.13
C ASN A 174 -9.90 11.79 10.73
N PRO A 175 -8.83 10.97 10.84
CA PRO A 175 -7.48 11.43 10.57
C PRO A 175 -7.38 11.93 9.12
N LEU A 176 -6.60 12.98 8.92
CA LEU A 176 -6.29 13.43 7.58
C LEU A 176 -5.22 12.51 6.97
N ILE A 177 -5.59 11.85 5.89
CA ILE A 177 -4.75 10.91 5.16
C ILE A 177 -4.36 11.53 3.83
N VAL A 178 -3.07 11.48 3.50
CA VAL A 178 -2.59 11.84 2.16
C VAL A 178 -1.97 10.64 1.45
N LEU A 179 -2.33 10.44 0.19
CA LEU A 179 -1.75 9.46 -0.71
C LEU A 179 -0.67 10.18 -1.53
N VAL A 180 0.60 9.96 -1.20
CA VAL A 180 1.72 10.73 -1.75
C VAL A 180 2.34 9.96 -2.91
N VAL A 181 2.13 10.43 -4.13
CA VAL A 181 2.57 9.74 -5.37
C VAL A 181 3.75 10.50 -5.97
N SER A 182 4.94 9.90 -5.95
CA SER A 182 6.13 10.52 -6.57
C SER A 182 5.99 10.61 -8.09
N ASP A 183 6.90 11.34 -8.72
CA ASP A 183 6.95 11.42 -10.18
C ASP A 183 7.37 10.10 -10.83
N GLU A 184 8.21 9.29 -10.17
CA GLU A 184 8.54 7.93 -10.63
C GLU A 184 7.30 7.03 -10.72
N ALA A 185 6.36 7.21 -9.79
CA ALA A 185 5.11 6.47 -9.73
C ALA A 185 3.91 7.18 -10.40
N ALA A 186 4.17 8.21 -11.22
CA ALA A 186 3.13 9.11 -11.75
C ALA A 186 2.00 8.39 -12.50
N THR A 187 2.27 7.24 -13.14
CA THR A 187 1.26 6.46 -13.88
C THR A 187 0.12 5.94 -13.00
N TYR A 188 0.33 5.84 -11.69
CA TYR A 188 -0.66 5.42 -10.68
C TYR A 188 -1.42 6.60 -10.07
N ARG A 189 -1.00 7.85 -10.33
CA ARG A 189 -1.64 9.05 -9.77
C ARG A 189 -3.14 9.15 -10.10
N PRO A 190 -3.62 8.79 -11.31
CA PRO A 190 -5.06 8.77 -11.60
C PRO A 190 -5.85 7.82 -10.70
N GLU A 191 -5.32 6.61 -10.44
CA GLU A 191 -5.92 5.66 -9.50
C GLU A 191 -6.02 6.24 -8.10
N MET A 192 -4.93 6.83 -7.60
CA MET A 192 -4.88 7.38 -6.24
C MET A 192 -5.79 8.60 -6.08
N HIS A 193 -5.90 9.46 -7.10
CA HIS A 193 -6.90 10.53 -7.12
C HIS A 193 -8.32 9.98 -7.06
N TRP A 194 -8.63 8.96 -7.86
CA TRP A 194 -9.95 8.34 -7.84
C TRP A 194 -10.27 7.74 -6.47
N LEU A 195 -9.32 7.01 -5.88
CA LEU A 195 -9.50 6.39 -4.55
C LEU A 195 -9.72 7.45 -3.47
N ALA A 196 -8.90 8.51 -3.45
CA ALA A 196 -9.07 9.63 -2.53
C ALA A 196 -10.45 10.29 -2.69
N TYR A 197 -10.89 10.55 -3.94
CA TYR A 197 -12.20 11.12 -4.23
C TYR A 197 -13.36 10.23 -3.74
N GLN A 198 -13.30 8.92 -3.99
CA GLN A 198 -14.32 7.99 -3.48
C GLN A 198 -14.40 7.99 -1.94
N LEU A 199 -13.25 8.10 -1.27
CA LEU A 199 -13.20 8.19 0.19
C LEU A 199 -13.77 9.51 0.71
N GLN A 200 -13.53 10.62 0.00
CA GLN A 200 -14.14 11.92 0.32
C GLN A 200 -15.67 11.88 0.19
N LEU A 201 -16.21 11.21 -0.82
CA LEU A 201 -17.66 11.01 -0.97
C LEU A 201 -18.27 10.22 0.21
N LEU A 202 -17.47 9.40 0.90
CA LEU A 202 -17.86 8.69 2.11
C LEU A 202 -17.64 9.51 3.40
N GLY A 203 -17.19 10.77 3.28
CA GLY A 203 -16.97 11.69 4.41
C GLY A 203 -15.59 11.62 5.05
N HIS A 204 -14.64 10.91 4.43
CA HIS A 204 -13.27 10.80 4.92
C HIS A 204 -12.39 11.96 4.42
N ARG A 205 -11.38 12.34 5.22
CA ARG A 205 -10.42 13.40 4.87
C ARG A 205 -9.20 12.79 4.16
N VAL A 206 -9.36 12.42 2.89
CA VAL A 206 -8.31 11.77 2.09
C VAL A 206 -7.96 12.60 0.87
N PHE A 207 -6.68 12.82 0.61
CA PHE A 207 -6.20 13.61 -0.54
C PHE A 207 -5.09 12.87 -1.27
N CYS A 208 -4.99 13.01 -2.59
CA CYS A 208 -3.84 12.53 -3.35
C CYS A 208 -2.96 13.73 -3.71
N LEU A 209 -1.69 13.67 -3.32
CA LEU A 209 -0.73 14.76 -3.39
C LEU A 209 0.56 14.28 -4.04
N LYS A 210 1.34 15.23 -4.55
CA LYS A 210 2.74 14.99 -4.88
C LYS A 210 3.62 15.27 -3.65
N PRO A 211 4.84 14.71 -3.60
CA PRO A 211 5.78 15.01 -2.51
C PRO A 211 6.02 16.51 -2.31
N GLU A 212 6.07 17.31 -3.37
CA GLU A 212 6.31 18.76 -3.32
C GLU A 212 5.14 19.60 -2.81
N ASP A 213 3.93 19.04 -2.73
CA ASP A 213 2.76 19.74 -2.19
C ASP A 213 2.78 19.79 -0.64
N ILE A 214 3.68 19.01 -0.03
CA ILE A 214 3.82 18.88 1.42
C ILE A 214 4.89 19.86 1.92
N PHE A 215 4.60 20.56 3.01
CA PHE A 215 5.56 21.44 3.67
C PHE A 215 5.53 21.27 5.20
N PRO A 216 6.68 21.47 5.87
CA PRO A 216 6.72 21.41 7.33
C PRO A 216 6.22 22.72 7.95
N LEU A 217 5.55 22.62 9.10
CA LEU A 217 5.43 23.69 10.09
C LEU A 217 5.85 23.11 11.44
N GLU A 218 6.93 23.66 12.01
CA GLU A 218 7.62 23.06 13.15
C GLU A 218 8.00 21.59 12.85
N ASN A 219 7.47 20.63 13.63
CA ASN A 219 7.71 19.19 13.45
C ASN A 219 6.53 18.46 12.77
N ALA A 220 5.50 19.17 12.32
CA ALA A 220 4.33 18.58 11.68
C ALA A 220 4.34 18.87 10.17
N LEU A 221 3.69 17.99 9.40
CA LEU A 221 3.53 18.15 7.96
C LEU A 221 2.15 18.69 7.62
N PHE A 222 2.13 19.55 6.61
CA PHE A 222 0.94 20.21 6.12
C PHE A 222 0.90 20.19 4.59
N PHE A 223 -0.27 20.40 4.04
CA PHE A 223 -0.47 20.80 2.65
C PHE A 223 -1.50 21.93 2.61
N SER A 224 -1.61 22.61 1.46
CA SER A 224 -2.61 23.66 1.28
C SER A 224 -3.89 23.08 0.68
N ALA A 225 -4.98 23.06 1.45
CA ALA A 225 -6.31 22.79 0.96
C ALA A 225 -7.06 24.12 0.79
N ASP A 226 -7.32 24.52 -0.45
CA ASP A 226 -8.02 25.78 -0.78
C ASP A 226 -7.38 27.02 -0.10
N GLY A 227 -6.05 27.04 -0.01
CA GLY A 227 -5.30 28.14 0.59
C GLY A 227 -5.10 28.04 2.11
N ASN A 228 -5.72 27.06 2.78
CA ASN A 228 -5.57 26.84 4.22
C ASN A 228 -4.60 25.67 4.51
N PRO A 229 -3.68 25.81 5.48
CA PRO A 229 -2.80 24.73 5.88
C PRO A 229 -3.59 23.65 6.65
N GLU A 230 -3.58 22.43 6.15
CA GLU A 230 -4.21 21.27 6.78
C GLU A 230 -3.13 20.31 7.28
N LYS A 231 -3.18 19.95 8.57
CA LYS A 231 -2.22 19.03 9.19
C LYS A 231 -2.43 17.61 8.66
N ILE A 232 -1.34 16.93 8.35
CA ILE A 232 -1.31 15.55 7.87
C ILE A 232 -1.09 14.59 9.05
N ASP A 233 -2.03 13.67 9.26
CA ASP A 233 -1.96 12.68 10.35
C ASP A 233 -1.34 11.36 9.88
N VAL A 234 -1.61 10.98 8.62
CA VAL A 234 -1.16 9.74 7.98
C VAL A 234 -0.71 10.02 6.55
N ILE A 235 0.43 9.46 6.17
CA ILE A 235 0.89 9.39 4.79
C ILE A 235 0.80 7.93 4.34
N TYR A 236 0.00 7.68 3.30
CA TYR A 236 0.20 6.51 2.46
C TYR A 236 1.23 6.87 1.39
N ARG A 237 2.45 6.36 1.53
CA ARG A 237 3.51 6.64 0.55
C ARG A 237 3.35 5.74 -0.66
N PHE A 238 3.39 6.35 -1.83
CA PHE A 238 3.42 5.69 -3.12
C PHE A 238 4.68 6.12 -3.87
N PHE A 239 5.80 5.79 -3.23
CA PHE A 239 7.16 5.93 -3.72
C PHE A 239 8.03 4.90 -3.01
N GLU A 240 9.01 4.38 -3.73
CA GLU A 240 9.94 3.36 -3.27
C GLU A 240 11.10 3.99 -2.51
N LEU A 241 11.71 3.26 -1.56
CA LEU A 241 12.83 3.83 -0.81
C LEU A 241 14.13 3.90 -1.62
N PHE A 242 14.20 3.24 -2.79
CA PHE A 242 15.29 3.51 -3.73
C PHE A 242 15.15 4.88 -4.42
N ASP A 243 13.92 5.40 -4.56
CA ASP A 243 13.60 6.70 -5.16
C ASP A 243 13.70 7.85 -4.13
N LEU A 244 14.00 7.52 -2.87
CA LEU A 244 13.96 8.46 -1.75
C LEU A 244 14.80 9.74 -1.98
N ALA A 245 15.92 9.63 -2.69
CA ALA A 245 16.77 10.78 -3.03
C ALA A 245 16.10 11.83 -3.94
N ASN A 246 15.05 11.43 -4.68
CA ASN A 246 14.26 12.34 -5.52
C ASN A 246 13.08 12.97 -4.75
N ILE A 247 12.75 12.46 -3.55
CA ILE A 247 11.66 12.95 -2.70
C ILE A 247 12.15 14.17 -1.92
N ARG A 248 11.97 15.38 -2.47
CA ARG A 248 12.48 16.64 -1.85
C ARG A 248 12.04 16.87 -0.40
N THR A 249 10.92 16.29 0.01
CA THR A 249 10.35 16.42 1.36
C THR A 249 10.76 15.28 2.30
N GLU A 250 11.61 14.34 1.88
CA GLU A 250 12.00 13.15 2.67
C GLU A 250 12.44 13.51 4.09
N LYS A 251 13.27 14.53 4.23
CA LYS A 251 13.83 14.97 5.51
C LYS A 251 12.73 15.37 6.48
N PHE A 252 11.75 16.13 6.01
CA PHE A 252 10.63 16.59 6.84
C PHE A 252 9.71 15.43 7.23
N ILE A 253 9.58 14.41 6.35
CA ILE A 253 8.85 13.18 6.67
C ILE A 253 9.55 12.42 7.80
N PHE A 254 10.87 12.25 7.75
CA PHE A 254 11.63 11.63 8.85
C PHE A 254 11.52 12.42 10.16
N GLU A 255 11.68 13.75 10.11
CA GLU A 255 11.59 14.63 11.29
C GLU A 255 10.19 14.55 11.93
N SER A 256 9.14 14.62 11.11
CA SER A 256 7.76 14.57 11.58
C SER A 256 7.37 13.20 12.14
N TRP A 257 7.82 12.13 11.49
CA TRP A 257 7.66 10.78 12.02
C TRP A 257 8.40 10.61 13.35
N ALA A 258 9.62 11.13 13.46
CA ALA A 258 10.42 11.04 14.69
C ALA A 258 9.77 11.78 15.86
N ALA A 259 9.10 12.92 15.58
CA ALA A 259 8.28 13.65 16.53
C ALA A 259 6.95 12.96 16.87
N GLY A 260 6.54 11.94 16.11
CA GLY A 260 5.27 11.24 16.29
C GLY A 260 4.08 11.97 15.68
N GLU A 261 4.32 13.01 14.88
CA GLU A 261 3.31 13.90 14.28
C GLU A 261 2.63 13.27 13.06
N VAL A 262 3.34 12.41 12.31
CA VAL A 262 2.77 11.66 11.16
C VAL A 262 2.99 10.15 11.28
N ALA A 263 2.00 9.36 10.87
CA ALA A 263 2.13 7.91 10.69
C ALA A 263 2.37 7.58 9.21
N LEU A 264 3.14 6.52 8.93
CA LEU A 264 3.55 6.15 7.58
C LEU A 264 3.09 4.73 7.24
N ALA A 265 2.48 4.57 6.07
CA ALA A 265 2.18 3.28 5.49
C ALA A 265 2.52 3.26 4.00
N PRO A 266 3.22 2.24 3.50
CA PRO A 266 4.08 1.33 4.27
C PRO A 266 5.15 2.10 5.09
N PRO A 267 5.69 1.52 6.17
CA PRO A 267 6.75 2.17 6.95
C PRO A 267 8.04 2.30 6.12
N MET A 268 8.90 3.28 6.39
CA MET A 268 10.12 3.51 5.61
C MET A 268 11.25 2.54 6.01
N ARG A 269 11.03 1.24 5.78
CA ARG A 269 11.93 0.15 6.18
C ARG A 269 12.38 -0.63 4.93
N PRO A 270 13.59 -0.38 4.39
CA PRO A 270 13.98 -0.93 3.09
C PRO A 270 14.00 -2.45 3.04
N PHE A 271 14.30 -3.12 4.15
CA PHE A 271 14.26 -4.58 4.21
C PHE A 271 12.85 -5.19 4.07
N GLN A 272 11.79 -4.37 4.07
CA GLN A 272 10.41 -4.82 3.83
C GLN A 272 9.99 -4.63 2.36
N GLU A 273 10.82 -4.00 1.53
CA GLU A 273 10.59 -3.79 0.10
C GLU A 273 11.39 -4.76 -0.79
N GLU A 274 12.21 -5.62 -0.19
CA GLU A 274 13.20 -6.48 -0.85
C GLU A 274 12.92 -7.97 -0.62
#